data_AF-A0A7C1DTX4-F1
#
_entry.id   AF-A0A7C1DTX4-F1
#
_cell.length_a   1.000
_cell.length_b   1.000
_cell.length_c   1.000
_cell.angle_alpha   90.00
_cell.angle_beta   90.00
_cell.angle_gamma   90.00
#
_symmetry.space_group_name_H-M   'P 1'
#
loop_
_entity.id
_entity.type
_entity.pdbx_description
1 polymer ?
#
loop_
_entity_poly.entity_id
_entity_poly.type
_entity_poly.pdbx_seq_one_letter_code
_entity_poly.pdbx_strand_id
1 'polypeptide(L)' 'MGKAIVKLNIATYAGEEYVVEVECAKDDVDDLIIAMAWKKLKEDEGGSLPYGHRSAKILKRID' A
#
# COMPACT_ATOMS: atom_id res chain seq x y z
N MET A 1 -13.98 6.50 10.78
CA MET A 1 -13.56 5.64 9.66
C MET A 1 -12.26 5.00 10.08
N GLY A 2 -12.11 3.70 9.85
CA GLY A 2 -10.92 2.97 10.22
C GLY A 2 -9.74 3.33 9.31
N LYS A 3 -8.56 2.86 9.67
CA LYS A 3 -7.32 3.04 8.92
C LYS A 3 -6.55 1.74 8.86
N ALA A 4 -5.84 1.53 7.77
CA ALA A 4 -4.90 0.43 7.63
C ALA A 4 -3.50 0.97 7.31
N ILE A 5 -2.50 0.36 7.96
CA ILE A 5 -1.09 0.58 7.67
C ILE A 5 -0.62 -0.59 6.80
N VAL A 6 -0.20 -0.29 5.58
CA VAL A 6 0.20 -1.28 4.58
C VAL A 6 1.67 -1.07 4.22
N LYS A 7 2.47 -2.14 4.32
CA LYS A 7 3.83 -2.17 3.79
C LYS A 7 3.77 -2.61 2.33
N LEU A 8 4.30 -1.79 1.44
CA LEU A 8 4.46 -2.08 0.01
C LEU A 8 5.94 -2.30 -0.27
N ASN A 9 6.25 -3.27 -1.12
CA ASN A 9 7.61 -3.50 -1.58
C ASN A 9 7.61 -3.63 -3.10
N ILE A 10 8.56 -2.95 -3.73
CA ILE A 10 8.90 -3.12 -5.13
C ILE A 10 10.32 -3.66 -5.15
N ALA A 11 10.48 -4.93 -5.54
CA ALA A 11 11.77 -5.58 -5.64
C ALA A 11 12.53 -5.06 -6.87
N THR A 12 13.14 -3.89 -6.71
CA THR A 12 14.15 -3.31 -7.60
C THR A 12 15.55 -3.64 -7.07
N TYR A 13 16.61 -3.30 -7.81
CA TYR A 13 17.99 -3.42 -7.31
C TYR A 13 18.25 -2.62 -6.03
N ALA A 14 17.44 -1.58 -5.76
CA ALA A 14 17.53 -0.75 -4.56
C ALA A 14 16.69 -1.28 -3.39
N GLY A 15 15.77 -2.23 -3.64
CA GLY A 15 14.90 -2.80 -2.61
C GLY A 15 13.95 -1.77 -2.00
N GLU A 16 13.09 -1.16 -2.82
CA GLU A 16 12.22 -0.08 -2.38
C GLU A 16 11.07 -0.59 -1.50
N GLU A 17 11.01 -0.07 -0.27
CA GLU A 17 9.97 -0.37 0.71
C GLU A 17 9.25 0.91 1.13
N TYR A 18 7.92 0.84 1.15
CA TYR A 18 7.05 1.95 1.49
C TYR A 18 6.07 1.53 2.58
N VAL A 19 5.73 2.47 3.47
CA VAL A 19 4.67 2.27 4.46
C VAL A 19 3.61 3.32 4.20
N VAL A 20 2.42 2.87 3.84
CA VAL A 20 1.31 3.74 3.43
C VAL A 20 0.15 3.56 4.40
N GLU A 21 -0.42 4.68 4.83
CA GLU A 21 -1.67 4.70 5.58
C GLU A 21 -2.84 4.98 4.62
N VAL A 22 -3.85 4.13 4.65
CA VAL A 22 -5.10 4.29 3.89
C VAL A 22 -6.31 4.26 4.81
N GLU A 23 -7.33 5.05 4.49
CA GLU A 23 -8.63 4.93 5.15
C GLU A 23 -9.31 3.65 4.67
N CYS A 24 -9.94 2.92 5.59
CA CYS A 24 -10.69 1.72 5.28
C CYS A 24 -11.90 1.57 6.21
N ALA A 25 -12.98 1.01 5.69
CA ALA A 25 -14.08 0.52 6.51
C ALA A 25 -13.68 -0.78 7.22
N LYS A 26 -14.38 -1.09 8.32
CA LYS A 26 -14.18 -2.33 9.07
C LYS A 26 -14.37 -3.59 8.21
N ASP A 27 -15.32 -3.52 7.27
CA ASP A 27 -15.71 -4.64 6.41
C ASP A 27 -14.95 -4.66 5.08
N ASP A 28 -14.00 -3.76 4.86
CA ASP A 28 -13.18 -3.76 3.65
C ASP A 28 -12.27 -4.99 3.61
N VAL A 29 -12.29 -5.67 2.47
CA VAL A 29 -11.42 -6.83 2.20
C VAL A 29 -9.98 -6.39 1.98
N ASP A 30 -9.03 -7.26 2.34
CA ASP A 30 -7.59 -6.98 2.28
C ASP A 30 -7.14 -6.51 0.88
N ASP A 31 -7.66 -7.12 -0.17
CA ASP A 31 -7.33 -6.79 -1.55
C ASP A 31 -7.72 -5.35 -1.92
N LEU A 32 -8.86 -4.87 -1.41
CA LEU A 32 -9.31 -3.49 -1.62
C LEU A 32 -8.37 -2.51 -0.91
N ILE A 33 -8.03 -2.80 0.35
CA ILE A 33 -7.09 -1.98 1.13
C ILE A 33 -5.72 -1.91 0.46
N ILE A 34 -5.20 -3.05 -0.02
CA ILE A 34 -3.94 -3.13 -0.73
C ILE A 34 -4.00 -2.32 -2.04
N ALA A 35 -5.10 -2.43 -2.80
CA ALA A 35 -5.28 -1.65 -4.03
C ALA A 35 -5.30 -0.14 -3.75
N MET A 36 -5.96 0.30 -2.68
CA MET A 36 -5.94 1.70 -2.23
C MET A 36 -4.52 2.15 -1.85
N ALA A 37 -3.76 1.30 -1.15
CA ALA A 37 -2.39 1.62 -0.76
C ALA A 37 -1.48 1.81 -1.99
N TRP A 38 -1.59 0.94 -3.01
CA TRP A 38 -0.85 1.10 -4.26
C TRP A 38 -1.28 2.35 -5.05
N LYS A 39 -2.58 2.65 -5.07
CA LYS A 39 -3.10 3.86 -5.72
C LYS A 39 -2.50 5.10 -5.06
N LYS A 40 -2.54 5.18 -3.73
CA LYS A 40 -1.98 6.29 -2.96
C LYS A 40 -0.47 6.43 -3.18
N LEU A 41 0.29 5.33 -3.10
CA LEU A 41 1.73 5.37 -3.38
C LEU A 41 2.02 5.91 -4.79
N LYS A 42 1.24 5.47 -5.79
CA LYS A 42 1.39 5.96 -7.17
C LYS A 42 1.12 7.46 -7.28
N GLU A 43 0.13 7.98 -6.56
CA GLU A 43 -0.19 9.41 -6.53
C GLU A 43 0.93 10.20 -5.83
N ASP A 44 1.45 9.70 -4.71
CA ASP A 44 2.55 10.30 -3.94
C ASP A 44 3.87 10.36 -4.75
N GLU A 45 4.16 9.35 -5.56
CA GLU A 45 5.35 9.27 -6.45
C GLU A 45 5.18 10.02 -7.79
N GLY A 46 4.13 10.84 -7.94
CA GLY A 46 3.92 11.64 -9.15
C GLY A 46 3.38 10.86 -10.35
N GLY A 47 2.71 9.72 -10.12
CA GLY A 47 1.97 8.96 -11.12
C GLY A 47 2.72 7.78 -11.73
N SER A 48 3.98 7.55 -11.36
CA SER A 48 4.78 6.43 -11.85
C SER A 48 5.39 5.66 -10.69
N LEU A 49 5.47 4.35 -10.82
CA LEU A 49 6.17 3.49 -9.87
C LEU A 49 7.25 2.71 -10.62
N PRO A 50 8.38 2.40 -9.96
CA PRO A 50 9.41 1.55 -10.51
C PRO A 50 8.88 0.22 -11.05
N TYR A 51 9.54 -0.27 -12.09
CA TYR A 51 9.25 -1.58 -12.67
C TYR A 51 9.99 -2.66 -11.88
N GLY A 52 9.24 -3.53 -11.21
CA GLY A 52 9.77 -4.60 -10.38
C GLY A 52 8.65 -5.49 -9.84
N HIS A 53 9.01 -6.61 -9.22
CA HIS A 53 8.04 -7.49 -8.57
C HIS A 53 7.43 -6.77 -7.37
N ARG A 54 6.09 -6.74 -7.30
CA ARG A 54 5.34 -6.00 -6.28
C ARG A 54 4.77 -6.95 -5.24
N SER A 55 4.90 -6.59 -3.98
CA SER A 55 4.26 -7.30 -2.87
C SER A 55 3.70 -6.31 -1.85
N ALA A 56 2.66 -6.72 -1.13
CA ALA A 56 2.03 -5.91 -0.11
C ALA A 56 1.73 -6.74 1.13
N LYS A 57 1.81 -6.12 2.31
CA LYS A 57 1.45 -6.72 3.59
C LYS A 57 0.75 -5.70 4.46
N ILE A 58 -0.47 -6.01 4.90
CA ILE A 58 -1.15 -5.21 5.92
C ILE A 58 -0.43 -5.44 7.26
N LEU A 59 0.12 -4.37 7.83
CA LEU A 59 0.82 -4.40 9.11
C LEU A 59 -0.16 -4.27 10.28
N LYS A 60 -1.17 -3.41 10.12
CA LYS A 60 -2.16 -3.12 11.16
C LYS A 60 -3.45 -2.59 10.55
N ARG A 61 -4.59 -2.98 11.13
CA ARG A 61 -5.88 -2.31 10.98
C ARG A 61 -6.22 -1.61 12.29
N ILE A 62 -6.77 -0.42 12.19
CA ILE A 62 -7.18 0.44 13.29
C ILE A 62 -8.64 0.77 13.01
N ASP A 63 -9.56 0.24 13.81
CA ASP A 63 -11.00 0.50 13.71
C ASP A 63 -11.40 1.82 14.38
#